data_AF-G3MSZ6-F1
#
_entry.id   AF-G3MSZ6-F1
#
_cell.length_a   1.000
_cell.length_b   1.000
_cell.length_c   1.000
_cell.angle_alpha   90.00
_cell.angle_beta   90.00
_cell.angle_gamma   90.00
#
_symmetry.space_group_name_H-M   'P 1'
#
loop_
_entity.id
_entity.type
_entity.pdbx_description
1 polymer ?
#
loop_
_entity_poly.entity_id
_entity_poly.type
_entity_poly.pdbx_seq_one_letter_code
_entity_poly.pdbx_strand_id
1 'polypeptide(L)'
;MITSIAFTRRLLCRLPSCVPKTSYSRALSQAKNLVDDAKTSSPPLSYKDYVLEPAGVPQDEFKKRFQACRSVDEVLHLVFSGEETKPAKPQDLVASAEALARIQYRILSSFQWAYGDSSVAIRVQSSVNSDTVDMFTALHHHQSFVDLLNEIDRNIESFTPEETVNLLDTLLKLCMSKNHDVLVKLQQRCITDCQALDLTALARLAEASNFLKRSGFVVSGLVCSLVQQIFDSVPFSVDSYKQAATVLCHVGYFFSDEYLDFVLEKTASMLSSFRGDISPSDSLLFLEAGVRFSSREPRRLQPFLDHCLQSSAKLSVNEMSKLLRLCRLGRLETPSLFDKARELAMLRRSEGLLRTAEVVSLVSILDSVGWSDDLREEFTGLLAIHMPDMDVLLLKHLASSKFLRECKSRDLMNLFAKRWIERLPDVFGSISVLTALIQLYNKTSMIPKYARERLEVQ
;
A
#
# COMPACT_ATOMS: atom_id res chain seq x y z
N MET A 1 15.75 16.42 30.65
CA MET A 1 14.33 16.32 31.08
C MET A 1 13.36 17.12 30.21
N ILE A 2 13.72 18.30 29.68
CA ILE A 2 12.81 19.16 28.88
C ILE A 2 12.47 18.57 27.48
N THR A 3 13.33 17.72 26.91
CA THR A 3 13.11 17.03 25.62
C THR A 3 12.04 15.93 25.65
N SER A 4 11.72 15.39 26.83
CA SER A 4 10.73 14.32 26.99
C SER A 4 9.29 14.86 26.91
N ILE A 5 9.04 16.07 27.41
CA ILE A 5 7.69 16.67 27.43
C ILE A 5 7.26 17.12 26.01
N ALA A 6 8.19 17.60 25.18
CA ALA A 6 7.91 17.98 23.79
C ALA A 6 7.60 16.76 22.90
N PHE A 7 8.22 15.61 23.18
CA PHE A 7 7.94 14.36 22.48
C PHE A 7 6.58 13.79 22.87
N THR A 8 6.24 13.79 24.16
CA THR A 8 4.93 13.33 24.67
C THR A 8 3.79 14.25 24.21
N ARG A 9 3.98 15.57 24.15
CA ARG A 9 2.99 16.51 23.56
C ARG A 9 2.76 16.29 22.06
N ARG A 10 3.82 15.95 21.30
CA ARG A 10 3.69 15.62 19.86
C ARG A 10 2.96 14.30 19.61
N LEU A 11 3.01 13.35 20.55
CA LEU A 11 2.22 12.12 20.49
C LEU A 11 0.74 12.36 20.82
N LEU A 12 0.45 13.24 21.78
CA LEU A 12 -0.92 13.50 22.25
C LEU A 12 -1.75 14.38 21.30
N CYS A 13 -1.12 15.27 20.51
CA CYS A 13 -1.82 16.03 19.46
C CYS A 13 -2.11 15.21 18.18
N ARG A 14 -1.80 13.90 18.15
CA ARG A 14 -1.96 13.01 16.98
C ARG A 14 -2.95 11.86 17.17
N LEU A 15 -3.75 11.90 18.22
CA LEU A 15 -4.82 10.92 18.42
C LEU A 15 -6.16 11.58 18.07
N PRO A 16 -6.92 11.09 17.07
CA PRO A 16 -8.30 11.50 16.90
C PRO A 16 -9.10 11.10 18.15
N SER A 17 -9.98 11.99 18.60
CA SER A 17 -10.80 11.94 19.83
C SER A 17 -11.79 10.76 19.90
N CYS A 18 -11.72 9.80 18.99
CA CYS A 18 -12.75 8.78 18.77
C CYS A 18 -12.11 7.39 18.69
N VAL A 19 -11.67 6.83 19.82
CA VAL A 19 -11.30 5.40 19.92
C VAL A 19 -11.95 4.82 21.19
N PRO A 20 -12.55 3.61 21.15
CA PRO A 20 -13.23 3.02 22.29
C PRO A 20 -12.31 2.85 23.51
N LYS A 21 -12.80 3.31 24.66
CA LYS A 21 -12.12 3.31 25.96
C LYS A 21 -12.09 1.90 26.58
N THR A 22 -11.16 1.02 26.22
CA THR A 22 -10.89 -0.15 27.08
C THR A 22 -9.43 -0.56 27.26
N SER A 23 -8.46 0.02 26.54
CA SER A 23 -7.06 -0.47 26.63
C SER A 23 -6.03 0.52 27.18
N TYR A 24 -6.41 1.76 27.53
CA TYR A 24 -5.46 2.84 27.85
C TYR A 24 -5.61 3.49 29.26
N SER A 25 -6.22 2.81 30.25
CA SER A 25 -6.61 3.49 31.50
C SER A 25 -5.45 3.86 32.44
N ARG A 26 -4.30 3.17 32.41
CA ARG A 26 -3.18 3.49 33.33
C ARG A 26 -2.29 4.65 32.86
N ALA A 27 -2.00 4.75 31.55
CA ALA A 27 -1.17 5.81 30.98
C ALA A 27 -1.88 7.19 30.97
N LEU A 28 -3.21 7.22 30.84
CA LEU A 28 -4.00 8.46 30.85
C LEU A 28 -4.11 9.11 32.24
N SER A 29 -4.06 8.33 33.33
CA SER A 29 -4.15 8.90 34.69
C SER A 29 -2.93 9.75 35.06
N GLN A 30 -1.73 9.35 34.63
CA GLN A 30 -0.50 10.11 34.86
C GLN A 30 -0.38 11.33 33.93
N ALA A 31 -0.91 11.25 32.70
CA ALA A 31 -0.93 12.38 31.76
C ALA A 31 -1.93 13.47 32.15
N LYS A 32 -3.05 13.11 32.79
CA LYS A 32 -4.07 14.08 33.24
C LYS A 32 -3.56 14.99 34.35
N ASN A 33 -2.81 14.44 35.31
CA ASN A 33 -2.23 15.21 36.41
C ASN A 33 -1.17 16.23 35.93
N LEU A 34 -0.45 15.93 34.83
CA LEU A 34 0.53 16.86 34.22
C LEU A 34 -0.12 17.98 33.38
N VAL A 35 -1.37 17.82 32.96
CA VAL A 35 -2.12 18.82 32.17
C VAL A 35 -2.82 19.82 33.07
N ASP A 36 -3.30 19.40 34.23
CA ASP A 36 -3.97 20.30 35.18
C ASP A 36 -2.97 21.26 35.87
N ASP A 37 -1.69 20.87 36.01
CA ASP A 37 -0.61 21.75 36.46
C ASP A 37 -0.14 22.77 35.42
N ALA A 38 -0.44 22.57 34.12
CA ALA A 38 0.01 23.45 33.03
C ALA A 38 -1.04 24.48 32.58
N LYS A 39 -2.29 24.37 33.05
CA LYS A 39 -3.41 25.27 32.68
C LYS A 39 -3.43 26.59 33.46
N THR A 40 -2.61 26.76 34.49
CA THR A 40 -2.68 27.90 35.41
C THR A 40 -1.78 29.09 35.05
N SER A 41 -1.01 29.05 33.94
CA SER A 41 -0.14 30.19 33.62
C SER A 41 0.26 30.31 32.14
N SER A 42 -0.63 30.79 31.26
CA SER A 42 -0.36 31.68 30.10
C SER A 42 -1.53 31.70 29.08
N PRO A 43 -1.81 32.83 28.41
CA PRO A 43 -2.90 32.93 27.44
C PRO A 43 -2.58 32.22 26.12
N PRO A 44 -3.58 31.77 25.33
CA PRO A 44 -3.35 31.05 24.09
C PRO A 44 -2.93 32.02 22.97
N LEU A 45 -1.80 31.75 22.34
CA LEU A 45 -1.35 32.44 21.11
C LEU A 45 -2.21 31.98 19.91
N SER A 46 -2.68 32.94 19.12
CA SER A 46 -3.47 32.73 17.90
C SER A 46 -2.55 32.49 16.70
N TYR A 47 -2.81 31.42 15.92
CA TYR A 47 -1.99 31.02 14.77
C TYR A 47 -2.02 32.00 13.58
N LYS A 48 -2.86 33.04 13.64
CA LYS A 48 -2.90 34.11 12.63
C LYS A 48 -1.59 34.88 12.51
N ASP A 49 -0.71 34.79 13.51
CA ASP A 49 0.56 35.51 13.52
C ASP A 49 1.68 34.83 12.69
N TYR A 50 1.44 33.64 12.12
CA TYR A 50 2.46 32.87 11.38
C TYR A 50 2.31 32.87 9.85
N VAL A 51 1.25 33.46 9.29
CA VAL A 51 1.01 33.45 7.83
C VAL A 51 0.88 34.89 7.34
N LEU A 52 2.02 35.52 7.07
CA LEU A 52 2.07 36.69 6.19
C LEU A 52 2.15 36.19 4.74
N GLU A 53 1.11 36.46 3.95
CA GLU A 53 1.08 36.20 2.51
C GLU A 53 1.93 37.22 1.75
N PRO A 54 2.80 36.80 0.81
CA PRO A 54 3.21 37.63 -0.30
C PRO A 54 2.28 37.37 -1.50
N ALA A 55 1.67 38.43 -2.00
CA ALA A 55 0.91 38.43 -3.23
C ALA A 55 1.81 38.13 -4.45
N GLY A 56 1.32 37.29 -5.36
CA GLY A 56 1.94 37.06 -6.68
C GLY A 56 3.03 35.99 -6.68
N VAL A 57 2.63 34.72 -6.65
CA VAL A 57 3.54 33.58 -6.62
C VAL A 57 3.39 32.71 -7.89
N PRO A 58 4.48 32.39 -8.62
CA PRO A 58 4.45 31.57 -9.85
C PRO A 58 3.94 30.12 -9.62
N GLN A 59 3.41 29.47 -10.67
CA GLN A 59 2.79 28.13 -10.66
C GLN A 59 3.60 27.04 -9.92
N ASP A 60 4.93 27.04 -10.03
CA ASP A 60 5.80 26.04 -9.38
C ASP A 60 5.88 26.18 -7.85
N GLU A 61 5.66 27.38 -7.31
CA GLU A 61 5.69 27.60 -5.86
C GLU A 61 4.38 27.17 -5.20
N PHE A 62 3.26 27.16 -5.92
CA PHE A 62 1.97 26.72 -5.35
C PHE A 62 1.92 25.20 -5.13
N LYS A 63 2.41 24.40 -6.09
CA LYS A 63 2.61 22.96 -5.89
C LYS A 63 3.57 22.67 -4.73
N LYS A 64 4.63 23.48 -4.57
CA LYS A 64 5.54 23.41 -3.42
C LYS A 64 4.84 23.72 -2.09
N ARG A 65 3.86 24.63 -2.05
CA ARG A 65 3.05 24.90 -0.84
C ARG A 65 2.26 23.67 -0.41
N PHE A 66 1.55 23.01 -1.33
CA PHE A 66 0.87 21.75 -1.01
C PHE A 66 1.83 20.61 -0.67
N GLN A 67 3.04 20.59 -1.24
CA GLN A 67 4.09 19.65 -0.83
C GLN A 67 4.61 19.90 0.58
N ALA A 68 4.61 21.15 1.04
CA ALA A 68 5.03 21.53 2.37
C ALA A 68 4.00 21.20 3.47
N CYS A 69 2.72 21.04 3.12
CA CYS A 69 1.65 20.70 4.06
C CYS A 69 1.95 19.39 4.82
N ARG A 70 1.71 19.44 6.13
CA ARG A 70 1.97 18.37 7.09
C ARG A 70 0.69 17.84 7.74
N SER A 71 -0.44 18.53 7.62
CA SER A 71 -1.74 18.10 8.13
C SER A 71 -2.87 18.25 7.10
N VAL A 72 -3.96 17.51 7.33
CA VAL A 72 -5.20 17.61 6.53
C VAL A 72 -5.75 19.03 6.61
N ASP A 73 -5.79 19.62 7.81
CA ASP A 73 -6.33 20.96 8.03
C ASP A 73 -5.53 22.03 7.27
N GLU A 74 -4.19 21.92 7.21
CA GLU A 74 -3.36 22.84 6.42
C GLU A 74 -3.72 22.78 4.93
N VAL A 75 -3.93 21.58 4.37
CA VAL A 75 -4.32 21.42 2.96
C VAL A 75 -5.71 22.01 2.72
N LEU A 76 -6.69 21.63 3.54
CA LEU A 76 -8.08 22.07 3.38
C LEU A 76 -8.24 23.58 3.59
N HIS A 77 -7.50 24.16 4.53
CA HIS A 77 -7.43 25.61 4.67
C HIS A 77 -6.80 26.25 3.43
N LEU A 78 -5.64 25.78 2.94
CA LEU A 78 -4.99 26.40 1.78
C LEU A 78 -5.86 26.46 0.51
N VAL A 79 -6.79 25.52 0.33
CA VAL A 79 -7.72 25.52 -0.81
C VAL A 79 -8.86 26.53 -0.63
N PHE A 80 -9.39 26.65 0.60
CA PHE A 80 -10.64 27.35 0.87
C PHE A 80 -10.52 28.56 1.82
N SER A 81 -9.31 28.94 2.25
CA SER A 81 -9.07 30.05 3.18
C SER A 81 -8.65 31.36 2.51
N GLY A 82 -8.60 31.41 1.18
CA GLY A 82 -8.39 32.67 0.45
C GLY A 82 -9.70 33.45 0.38
N GLU A 83 -9.63 34.78 0.56
CA GLU A 83 -10.74 35.71 0.33
C GLU A 83 -11.52 35.33 -0.94
N GLU A 84 -12.86 35.48 -0.91
CA GLU A 84 -13.91 34.99 -1.83
C GLU A 84 -13.75 35.30 -3.35
N THR A 85 -12.57 35.62 -3.88
CA THR A 85 -12.40 36.28 -5.17
C THR A 85 -11.67 35.48 -6.26
N LYS A 86 -11.16 34.26 -6.00
CA LYS A 86 -10.61 33.41 -7.07
C LYS A 86 -11.11 31.97 -7.00
N PRO A 87 -11.81 31.46 -8.04
CA PRO A 87 -12.14 30.04 -8.11
C PRO A 87 -10.85 29.21 -8.16
N ALA A 88 -10.85 28.09 -7.45
CA ALA A 88 -9.73 27.15 -7.45
C ALA A 88 -9.51 26.63 -8.88
N LYS A 89 -8.26 26.69 -9.38
CA LYS A 89 -7.97 26.18 -10.72
C LYS A 89 -7.97 24.65 -10.70
N PRO A 90 -8.23 23.98 -11.84
CA PRO A 90 -8.16 22.52 -11.95
C PRO A 90 -6.88 21.92 -11.34
N GLN A 91 -5.72 22.52 -11.62
CA GLN A 91 -4.41 22.09 -11.07
C GLN A 91 -4.33 22.17 -9.54
N ASP A 92 -5.01 23.15 -8.94
CA ASP A 92 -5.04 23.36 -7.50
C ASP A 92 -5.84 22.23 -6.84
N LEU A 93 -6.97 21.84 -7.45
CA LEU A 93 -7.81 20.73 -7.00
C LEU A 93 -7.05 19.40 -7.04
N VAL A 94 -6.31 19.14 -8.12
CA VAL A 94 -5.44 17.96 -8.27
C VAL A 94 -4.37 17.94 -7.18
N ALA A 95 -3.60 19.02 -7.03
CA ALA A 95 -2.51 19.12 -6.06
C ALA A 95 -3.00 18.96 -4.61
N SER A 96 -4.20 19.46 -4.32
CA SER A 96 -4.85 19.35 -3.00
C SER A 96 -5.20 17.91 -2.67
N ALA A 97 -5.85 17.21 -3.60
CA ALA A 97 -6.17 15.80 -3.44
C ALA A 97 -4.88 14.96 -3.25
N GLU A 98 -3.85 15.23 -4.05
CA GLU A 98 -2.54 14.55 -3.95
C GLU A 98 -1.89 14.78 -2.57
N ALA A 99 -1.95 16.00 -2.05
CA ALA A 99 -1.41 16.34 -0.74
C ALA A 99 -2.17 15.62 0.39
N LEU A 100 -3.50 15.56 0.32
CA LEU A 100 -4.32 14.79 1.26
C LEU A 100 -3.92 13.31 1.24
N ALA A 101 -3.84 12.70 0.05
CA ALA A 101 -3.46 11.30 -0.09
C ALA A 101 -2.06 11.03 0.46
N ARG A 102 -1.08 11.91 0.17
CA ARG A 102 0.28 11.80 0.70
C ARG A 102 0.31 11.83 2.23
N ILE A 103 -0.41 12.76 2.85
CA ILE A 103 -0.46 12.90 4.31
C ILE A 103 -1.09 11.65 4.93
N GLN A 104 -2.19 11.16 4.37
CA GLN A 104 -2.86 9.95 4.86
C GLN A 104 -1.98 8.70 4.70
N TYR A 105 -1.31 8.52 3.55
CA TYR A 105 -0.42 7.37 3.34
C TYR A 105 0.81 7.43 4.23
N ARG A 106 1.30 8.61 4.59
CA ARG A 106 2.36 8.78 5.58
C ARG A 106 1.91 8.36 6.99
N ILE A 107 0.64 8.60 7.33
CA ILE A 107 0.06 8.12 8.58
C ILE A 107 -0.07 6.59 8.53
N LEU A 108 -0.63 6.03 7.45
CA LEU A 108 -0.75 4.58 7.27
C LEU A 108 0.61 3.86 7.32
N SER A 109 1.65 4.41 6.68
CA SER A 109 2.99 3.81 6.69
C SER A 109 3.69 3.83 8.06
N SER A 110 3.13 4.56 9.05
CA SER A 110 3.63 4.57 10.42
C SER A 110 3.11 3.42 11.28
N PHE A 111 2.07 2.69 10.84
CA PHE A 111 1.53 1.56 11.59
C PHE A 111 2.43 0.33 11.49
N GLN A 112 2.41 -0.50 12.53
CA GLN A 112 3.21 -1.72 12.63
C GLN A 112 2.87 -2.76 11.56
N TRP A 113 1.62 -2.80 11.11
CA TRP A 113 1.15 -3.73 10.10
C TRP A 113 1.45 -3.31 8.66
N ALA A 114 1.85 -2.06 8.43
CA ALA A 114 1.98 -1.53 7.08
C ALA A 114 3.27 -2.02 6.40
N TYR A 115 3.13 -2.45 5.15
CA TYR A 115 4.26 -2.65 4.23
C TYR A 115 4.79 -1.29 3.76
N GLY A 116 5.54 -0.62 4.65
CA GLY A 116 6.00 0.77 4.48
C GLY A 116 6.86 1.04 3.24
N ASP A 117 7.41 -0.01 2.65
CA ASP A 117 8.25 -0.04 1.46
C ASP A 117 7.45 -0.10 0.15
N SER A 118 6.14 -0.38 0.19
CA SER A 118 5.31 -0.54 -1.00
C SER A 118 3.99 0.23 -0.88
N SER A 119 3.86 1.31 -1.66
CA SER A 119 2.62 2.11 -1.74
C SER A 119 1.42 1.27 -2.19
N VAL A 120 1.63 0.35 -3.12
CA VAL A 120 0.62 -0.59 -3.61
C VAL A 120 0.18 -1.54 -2.50
N ALA A 121 1.12 -2.09 -1.72
CA ALA A 121 0.77 -2.95 -0.60
C ALA A 121 -0.05 -2.20 0.46
N ILE A 122 0.37 -0.99 0.84
CA ILE A 122 -0.42 -0.14 1.76
C ILE A 122 -1.82 0.12 1.21
N ARG A 123 -1.96 0.39 -0.09
CA ARG A 123 -3.26 0.61 -0.74
C ARG A 123 -4.14 -0.65 -0.71
N VAL A 124 -3.56 -1.83 -0.93
CA VAL A 124 -4.30 -3.09 -0.78
C VAL A 124 -4.75 -3.26 0.67
N GLN A 125 -3.84 -3.06 1.63
CA GLN A 125 -4.16 -3.15 3.06
C GLN A 125 -5.26 -2.17 3.47
N SER A 126 -5.20 -0.91 3.00
CA SER A 126 -6.21 0.11 3.31
C SER A 126 -7.56 -0.14 2.62
N SER A 127 -7.58 -0.85 1.49
CA SER A 127 -8.83 -1.16 0.80
C SER A 127 -9.60 -2.33 1.41
N VAL A 128 -8.94 -3.18 2.20
CA VAL A 128 -9.51 -4.40 2.80
C VAL A 128 -9.75 -4.24 4.30
N ASN A 129 -9.00 -3.38 4.99
CA ASN A 129 -9.07 -3.21 6.44
C ASN A 129 -10.13 -2.15 6.83
N SER A 130 -11.21 -2.56 7.50
CA SER A 130 -12.27 -1.62 7.93
C SER A 130 -11.75 -0.49 8.82
N ASP A 131 -10.78 -0.76 9.70
CA ASP A 131 -10.18 0.27 10.56
C ASP A 131 -9.58 1.43 9.74
N THR A 132 -9.03 1.14 8.57
CA THR A 132 -8.47 2.19 7.73
C THR A 132 -9.58 3.04 7.10
N VAL A 133 -10.72 2.46 6.75
CA VAL A 133 -11.89 3.21 6.27
C VAL A 133 -12.39 4.16 7.36
N ASP A 134 -12.42 3.71 8.61
CA ASP A 134 -12.78 4.55 9.75
C ASP A 134 -11.82 5.74 9.93
N MET A 135 -10.52 5.54 9.65
CA MET A 135 -9.54 6.64 9.68
C MET A 135 -9.81 7.71 8.61
N PHE A 136 -10.34 7.34 7.45
CA PHE A 136 -10.71 8.30 6.39
C PHE A 136 -12.08 8.94 6.64
N THR A 137 -12.91 8.36 7.50
CA THR A 137 -14.27 8.85 7.77
C THR A 137 -14.29 10.30 8.25
N ALA A 138 -13.35 10.69 9.11
CA ALA A 138 -13.24 12.08 9.56
C ALA A 138 -12.95 13.07 8.41
N LEU A 139 -12.12 12.68 7.45
CA LEU A 139 -11.85 13.46 6.24
C LEU A 139 -13.11 13.54 5.36
N HIS A 140 -13.77 12.40 5.13
CA HIS A 140 -14.95 12.33 4.26
C HIS A 140 -16.14 13.16 4.76
N HIS A 141 -16.25 13.36 6.07
CA HIS A 141 -17.29 14.20 6.68
C HIS A 141 -16.87 15.66 6.87
N HIS A 142 -15.61 16.01 6.56
CA HIS A 142 -15.16 17.38 6.69
C HIS A 142 -15.75 18.26 5.58
N GLN A 143 -16.40 19.38 5.94
CA GLN A 143 -17.09 20.25 4.98
C GLN A 143 -16.17 20.70 3.83
N SER A 144 -14.96 21.16 4.13
CA SER A 144 -13.99 21.55 3.09
C SER A 144 -13.57 20.42 2.15
N PHE A 145 -13.65 19.15 2.57
CA PHE A 145 -13.40 18.04 1.67
C PHE A 145 -14.62 17.78 0.77
N VAL A 146 -15.84 17.94 1.30
CA VAL A 146 -17.06 17.93 0.49
C VAL A 146 -17.04 19.06 -0.54
N ASP A 147 -16.60 20.26 -0.14
CA ASP A 147 -16.45 21.41 -1.04
C ASP A 147 -15.40 21.13 -2.12
N LEU A 148 -14.29 20.46 -1.77
CA LEU A 148 -13.29 19.99 -2.75
C LEU A 148 -13.91 19.05 -3.79
N LEU A 149 -14.73 18.09 -3.36
CA LEU A 149 -15.41 17.17 -4.27
C LEU A 149 -16.41 17.91 -5.17
N ASN A 150 -17.15 18.88 -4.63
CA ASN A 150 -18.08 19.70 -5.40
C ASN A 150 -17.36 20.57 -6.45
N GLU A 151 -16.20 21.13 -6.10
CA GLU A 151 -15.38 21.89 -7.05
C GLU A 151 -14.76 20.99 -8.13
N ILE A 152 -14.33 19.78 -7.77
CA ILE A 152 -13.91 18.78 -8.78
C ILE A 152 -15.07 18.46 -9.72
N ASP A 153 -16.29 18.28 -9.21
CA ASP A 153 -17.46 17.98 -10.03
C ASP A 153 -17.78 19.12 -11.01
N ARG A 154 -17.72 20.37 -10.54
CA ARG A 154 -17.97 21.57 -11.37
C ARG A 154 -16.93 21.75 -12.46
N ASN A 155 -15.68 21.39 -12.20
CA ASN A 155 -14.56 21.59 -13.12
C ASN A 155 -14.22 20.32 -13.94
N ILE A 156 -15.07 19.29 -13.92
CA ILE A 156 -14.73 17.97 -14.47
C ILE A 156 -14.35 18.01 -15.96
N GLU A 157 -15.01 18.86 -16.73
CA GLU A 157 -14.76 19.05 -18.17
C GLU A 157 -13.49 19.87 -18.47
N SER A 158 -12.92 20.53 -17.46
CA SER A 158 -11.75 21.39 -17.60
C SER A 158 -10.42 20.68 -17.29
N PHE A 159 -10.47 19.47 -16.72
CA PHE A 159 -9.27 18.68 -16.46
C PHE A 159 -8.70 18.11 -17.76
N THR A 160 -7.38 18.08 -17.85
CA THR A 160 -6.69 17.29 -18.86
C THR A 160 -6.93 15.78 -18.62
N PRO A 161 -6.73 14.92 -19.64
CA PRO A 161 -6.83 13.47 -19.46
C PRO A 161 -5.93 12.93 -18.33
N GLU A 162 -4.71 13.45 -18.22
CA GLU A 162 -3.76 13.07 -17.17
C GLU A 162 -4.22 13.49 -15.77
N GLU A 163 -4.70 14.73 -15.63
CA GLU A 163 -5.25 15.24 -14.36
C GLU A 163 -6.47 14.43 -13.91
N THR A 164 -7.31 14.01 -14.86
CA THR A 164 -8.48 13.16 -14.61
C THR A 164 -8.05 11.80 -14.04
N VAL A 165 -7.05 11.15 -14.64
CA VAL A 165 -6.48 9.89 -14.14
C VAL A 165 -5.85 10.10 -12.75
N ASN A 166 -5.14 11.20 -12.54
CA ASN A 166 -4.51 11.51 -11.25
C ASN A 166 -5.55 11.69 -10.15
N LEU A 167 -6.64 12.42 -10.42
CA LEU A 167 -7.75 12.60 -9.49
C LEU A 167 -8.45 11.27 -9.19
N LEU A 168 -8.79 10.49 -10.22
CA LEU A 168 -9.39 9.17 -10.05
C LEU A 168 -8.53 8.28 -9.13
N ASP A 169 -7.25 8.16 -9.43
CA ASP A 169 -6.31 7.36 -8.64
C ASP A 169 -6.19 7.86 -7.20
N THR A 170 -6.10 9.18 -7.02
CA THR A 170 -5.95 9.83 -5.72
C THR A 170 -7.19 9.71 -4.84
N LEU A 171 -8.38 9.90 -5.40
CA LEU A 171 -9.64 9.72 -4.66
C LEU A 171 -9.84 8.25 -4.25
N LEU A 172 -9.42 7.29 -5.09
CA LEU A 172 -9.41 5.88 -4.72
C LEU A 172 -8.43 5.58 -3.58
N LYS A 173 -7.26 6.24 -3.56
CA LYS A 173 -6.30 6.16 -2.43
C LYS A 173 -6.87 6.75 -1.14
N LEU A 174 -7.69 7.80 -1.26
CA LEU A 174 -8.43 8.38 -0.14
C LEU A 174 -9.65 7.55 0.30
N CYS A 175 -9.78 6.29 -0.16
CA CYS A 175 -10.86 5.38 0.19
C CYS A 175 -12.27 5.94 -0.11
N MET A 176 -12.40 6.80 -1.11
CA MET A 176 -13.70 7.30 -1.55
C MET A 176 -14.60 6.16 -2.06
N SER A 177 -15.91 6.28 -1.80
CA SER A 177 -16.88 5.28 -2.27
C SER A 177 -16.89 5.18 -3.80
N LYS A 178 -16.80 3.96 -4.31
CA LYS A 178 -16.72 3.67 -5.76
C LYS A 178 -17.98 4.07 -6.52
N ASN A 179 -19.08 4.28 -5.80
CA ASN A 179 -20.36 4.73 -6.34
C ASN A 179 -20.57 6.23 -6.14
N HIS A 180 -19.59 6.96 -5.62
CA HIS A 180 -19.69 8.41 -5.46
C HIS A 180 -19.70 9.06 -6.85
N ASP A 181 -20.62 9.99 -7.09
CA ASP A 181 -20.87 10.59 -8.41
C ASP A 181 -19.61 11.15 -9.07
N VAL A 182 -18.79 11.89 -8.31
CA VAL A 182 -17.49 12.41 -8.76
C VAL A 182 -16.56 11.31 -9.27
N LEU A 183 -16.45 10.18 -8.54
CA LEU A 183 -15.61 9.06 -8.96
C LEU A 183 -16.15 8.39 -10.24
N VAL A 184 -17.47 8.25 -10.35
CA VAL A 184 -18.12 7.67 -11.53
C VAL A 184 -17.91 8.56 -12.75
N LYS A 185 -18.08 9.88 -12.62
CA LYS A 185 -17.84 10.82 -13.73
C LYS A 185 -16.37 10.87 -14.13
N LEU A 186 -15.43 10.86 -13.16
CA LEU A 186 -14.00 10.75 -13.46
C LEU A 186 -13.67 9.44 -14.18
N GLN A 187 -14.29 8.33 -13.78
CA GLN A 187 -14.15 7.05 -14.48
C GLN A 187 -14.66 7.14 -15.92
N GLN A 188 -15.84 7.73 -16.14
CA GLN A 188 -16.39 7.93 -17.49
C GLN A 188 -15.45 8.79 -18.35
N ARG A 189 -14.91 9.87 -17.78
CA ARG A 189 -13.96 10.75 -18.46
C ARG A 189 -12.66 10.03 -18.83
N CYS A 190 -12.10 9.24 -17.91
CA CYS A 190 -10.93 8.40 -18.19
C CYS A 190 -11.19 7.40 -19.33
N ILE A 191 -12.41 6.89 -19.48
CA ILE A 191 -12.78 5.99 -20.59
C ILE A 191 -12.86 6.76 -21.90
N THR A 192 -13.52 7.92 -21.91
CA THR A 192 -13.68 8.75 -23.12
C THR A 192 -12.33 9.23 -23.66
N ASP A 193 -11.44 9.69 -22.77
CA ASP A 193 -10.20 10.35 -23.15
C ASP A 193 -8.98 9.42 -23.13
N CYS A 194 -9.18 8.10 -22.92
CA CYS A 194 -8.08 7.15 -22.71
C CYS A 194 -7.04 7.14 -23.85
N GLN A 195 -7.46 7.41 -25.09
CA GLN A 195 -6.59 7.43 -26.27
C GLN A 195 -5.53 8.55 -26.24
N ALA A 196 -5.77 9.61 -25.47
CA ALA A 196 -4.84 10.73 -25.33
C ALA A 196 -3.79 10.52 -24.22
N LEU A 197 -3.84 9.39 -23.51
CA LEU A 197 -2.95 9.11 -22.37
C LEU A 197 -1.59 8.57 -22.82
N ASP A 198 -0.54 9.06 -22.18
CA ASP A 198 0.79 8.50 -22.29
C ASP A 198 0.93 7.19 -21.48
N LEU A 199 2.07 6.50 -21.62
CA LEU A 199 2.30 5.25 -20.90
C LEU A 199 2.29 5.44 -19.37
N THR A 200 2.73 6.60 -18.87
CA THR A 200 2.74 6.90 -17.43
C THR A 200 1.31 6.96 -16.87
N ALA A 201 0.43 7.69 -17.54
CA ALA A 201 -0.97 7.81 -17.15
C ALA A 201 -1.73 6.48 -17.36
N LEU A 202 -1.41 5.73 -18.42
CA LEU A 202 -1.95 4.37 -18.63
C LEU A 202 -1.53 3.40 -17.52
N ALA A 203 -0.28 3.47 -17.04
CA ALA A 203 0.19 2.67 -15.90
C ALA A 203 -0.57 3.02 -14.62
N ARG A 204 -0.79 4.32 -14.36
CA ARG A 204 -1.59 4.78 -13.22
C ARG A 204 -3.05 4.34 -13.32
N LEU A 205 -3.64 4.43 -14.51
CA LEU A 205 -5.01 3.99 -14.78
C LEU A 205 -5.14 2.46 -14.64
N ALA A 206 -4.13 1.69 -15.07
CA ALA A 206 -4.05 0.25 -14.85
C ALA A 206 -4.05 -0.10 -13.36
N GLU A 207 -3.24 0.60 -12.54
CA GLU A 207 -3.25 0.41 -11.09
C GLU A 207 -4.63 0.77 -10.51
N ALA A 208 -5.17 1.95 -10.83
CA ALA A 208 -6.46 2.43 -10.36
C ALA A 208 -7.61 1.46 -10.71
N SER A 209 -7.57 0.85 -11.89
CA SER A 209 -8.59 -0.10 -12.36
C SER A 209 -8.76 -1.30 -11.41
N ASN A 210 -7.69 -1.79 -10.79
CA ASN A 210 -7.78 -2.88 -9.80
C ASN A 210 -8.57 -2.49 -8.55
N PHE A 211 -8.65 -1.20 -8.24
CA PHE A 211 -9.39 -0.68 -7.09
C PHE A 211 -10.83 -0.29 -7.42
N LEU A 212 -11.24 -0.33 -8.70
CA LEU A 212 -12.62 -0.07 -9.14
C LEU A 212 -13.56 -1.29 -9.10
N LYS A 213 -13.10 -2.46 -8.59
CA LYS A 213 -13.86 -3.74 -8.58
C LYS A 213 -14.33 -4.09 -10.00
N ARG A 214 -15.63 -4.40 -10.19
CA ARG A 214 -16.20 -4.84 -11.48
C ARG A 214 -16.05 -3.78 -12.57
N SER A 215 -16.19 -2.50 -12.20
CA SER A 215 -16.02 -1.37 -13.11
C SER A 215 -14.60 -1.24 -13.66
N GLY A 216 -13.62 -1.80 -12.94
CA GLY A 216 -12.22 -1.83 -13.35
C GLY A 216 -11.96 -2.67 -14.59
N PHE A 217 -12.73 -3.75 -14.80
CA PHE A 217 -12.48 -4.69 -15.90
C PHE A 217 -12.51 -4.03 -17.28
N VAL A 218 -13.47 -3.14 -17.52
CA VAL A 218 -13.58 -2.39 -18.77
C VAL A 218 -12.38 -1.47 -18.97
N VAL A 219 -11.97 -0.76 -17.90
CA VAL A 219 -10.82 0.14 -17.93
C VAL A 219 -9.53 -0.65 -18.20
N SER A 220 -9.33 -1.78 -17.52
CA SER A 220 -8.16 -2.63 -17.73
C SER A 220 -8.08 -3.17 -19.17
N GLY A 221 -9.21 -3.58 -19.75
CA GLY A 221 -9.27 -4.04 -21.15
C GLY A 221 -8.93 -2.93 -22.14
N LEU A 222 -9.42 -1.70 -21.92
CA LEU A 222 -9.07 -0.53 -22.75
C LEU A 222 -7.58 -0.20 -22.65
N VAL A 223 -7.03 -0.17 -21.43
CA VAL A 223 -5.59 0.08 -21.21
C VAL A 223 -4.75 -0.98 -21.92
N CYS A 224 -5.15 -2.27 -21.86
CA CYS A 224 -4.45 -3.34 -22.57
C CYS A 224 -4.35 -3.03 -24.08
N SER A 225 -5.47 -2.71 -24.73
CA SER A 225 -5.50 -2.41 -26.17
C SER A 225 -4.62 -1.22 -26.56
N LEU A 226 -4.59 -0.17 -25.74
CA LEU A 226 -3.78 1.02 -26.01
C LEU A 226 -2.29 0.77 -25.79
N VAL A 227 -1.94 0.06 -24.72
CA VAL A 227 -0.55 -0.22 -24.40
C VAL A 227 0.07 -1.18 -25.42
N GLN A 228 -0.71 -2.08 -26.04
CA GLN A 228 -0.21 -2.90 -27.17
C GLN A 228 0.37 -2.03 -28.28
N GLN A 229 -0.32 -0.95 -28.68
CA GLN A 229 0.15 -0.03 -29.72
C GLN A 229 1.49 0.63 -29.33
N ILE A 230 1.65 0.98 -28.05
CA ILE A 230 2.88 1.56 -27.52
C ILE A 230 4.00 0.51 -27.49
N PHE A 231 3.71 -0.71 -27.05
CA PHE A 231 4.69 -1.80 -26.94
C PHE A 231 5.13 -2.31 -28.31
N ASP A 232 4.29 -2.22 -29.33
CA ASP A 232 4.63 -2.57 -30.71
C ASP A 232 5.50 -1.50 -31.38
N SER A 233 5.46 -0.26 -30.91
CA SER A 233 6.32 0.81 -31.43
C SER A 233 7.81 0.53 -31.13
N VAL A 234 8.66 0.85 -32.11
CA VAL A 234 10.12 0.70 -32.03
C VAL A 234 10.76 2.08 -32.26
N PRO A 235 11.70 2.52 -31.40
CA PRO A 235 12.21 1.86 -30.20
C PRO A 235 11.37 2.13 -28.93
N PHE A 236 11.35 1.15 -28.02
CA PHE A 236 10.78 1.31 -26.68
C PHE A 236 11.73 2.12 -25.81
N SER A 237 11.26 3.20 -25.19
CA SER A 237 12.14 4.09 -24.42
C SER A 237 12.54 3.49 -23.05
N VAL A 238 13.73 3.85 -22.57
CA VAL A 238 14.23 3.40 -21.25
C VAL A 238 13.34 3.90 -20.11
N ASP A 239 12.86 5.14 -20.22
CA ASP A 239 11.95 5.78 -19.25
C ASP A 239 10.62 5.02 -19.10
N SER A 240 10.27 4.18 -20.08
CA SER A 240 9.06 3.38 -20.11
C SER A 240 9.17 2.05 -19.34
N TYR A 241 10.36 1.63 -18.90
CA TYR A 241 10.56 0.30 -18.30
C TYR A 241 9.72 0.07 -17.05
N LYS A 242 9.76 1.02 -16.10
CA LYS A 242 8.96 0.96 -14.86
C LYS A 242 7.45 0.98 -15.13
N GLN A 243 7.03 1.81 -16.09
CA GLN A 243 5.61 1.93 -16.42
C GLN A 243 5.10 0.67 -17.11
N ALA A 244 5.90 0.05 -17.98
CA ALA A 244 5.57 -1.27 -18.53
C ALA A 244 5.45 -2.34 -17.44
N ALA A 245 6.39 -2.39 -16.49
CA ALA A 245 6.32 -3.35 -15.38
C ALA A 245 5.00 -3.21 -14.60
N THR A 246 4.61 -1.96 -14.33
CA THR A 246 3.37 -1.61 -13.64
C THR A 246 2.14 -2.03 -14.45
N VAL A 247 2.09 -1.68 -15.74
CA VAL A 247 0.98 -2.09 -16.63
C VAL A 247 0.84 -3.61 -16.65
N LEU A 248 1.93 -4.35 -16.93
CA LEU A 248 1.88 -5.81 -17.04
C LEU A 248 1.42 -6.48 -15.74
N CYS A 249 1.80 -5.95 -14.58
CA CYS A 249 1.33 -6.49 -13.30
C CYS A 249 -0.19 -6.37 -13.12
N HIS A 250 -0.80 -5.35 -13.72
CA HIS A 250 -2.19 -4.98 -13.48
C HIS A 250 -3.15 -5.43 -14.59
N VAL A 251 -2.71 -5.44 -15.85
CA VAL A 251 -3.54 -5.83 -17.00
C VAL A 251 -2.94 -7.01 -17.78
N GLY A 252 -1.86 -7.62 -17.28
CA GLY A 252 -1.16 -8.76 -17.87
C GLY A 252 -2.08 -9.91 -18.33
N TYR A 253 -3.15 -10.15 -17.59
CA TYR A 253 -4.11 -11.23 -17.87
C TYR A 253 -5.00 -11.02 -19.10
N PHE A 254 -5.00 -9.83 -19.71
CA PHE A 254 -5.70 -9.57 -20.97
C PHE A 254 -4.84 -9.84 -22.20
N PHE A 255 -3.52 -9.89 -22.05
CA PHE A 255 -2.65 -10.23 -23.17
C PHE A 255 -2.74 -11.73 -23.45
N SER A 256 -2.56 -12.11 -24.72
CA SER A 256 -2.28 -13.50 -25.03
C SER A 256 -0.90 -13.89 -24.50
N ASP A 257 -0.74 -15.16 -24.15
CA ASP A 257 0.53 -15.71 -23.68
C ASP A 257 1.68 -15.40 -24.65
N GLU A 258 1.46 -15.56 -25.96
CA GLU A 258 2.47 -15.26 -26.99
C GLU A 258 2.89 -13.79 -27.00
N TYR A 259 1.94 -12.87 -26.79
CA TYR A 259 2.25 -11.45 -26.78
C TYR A 259 2.98 -11.05 -25.50
N LEU A 260 2.55 -11.58 -24.36
CA LEU A 260 3.22 -11.35 -23.09
C LEU A 260 4.69 -11.82 -23.17
N ASP A 261 4.93 -12.98 -23.77
CA ASP A 261 6.28 -13.50 -23.98
C ASP A 261 7.13 -12.58 -24.85
N PHE A 262 6.58 -12.04 -25.93
CA PHE A 262 7.25 -11.04 -26.77
C PHE A 262 7.65 -9.78 -25.96
N VAL A 263 6.73 -9.27 -25.11
CA VAL A 263 7.01 -8.10 -24.28
C VAL A 263 8.09 -8.41 -23.22
N LEU A 264 8.05 -9.60 -22.61
CA LEU A 264 9.06 -10.05 -21.63
C LEU A 264 10.44 -10.18 -22.29
N GLU A 265 10.55 -10.73 -23.50
CA GLU A 265 11.83 -10.82 -24.23
C GLU A 265 12.38 -9.44 -24.62
N LYS A 266 11.50 -8.54 -25.08
CA LYS A 266 11.86 -7.16 -25.42
C LYS A 266 12.39 -6.42 -24.19
N THR A 267 11.71 -6.53 -23.05
CA THR A 267 12.11 -5.87 -21.81
C THR A 267 13.33 -6.52 -21.15
N ALA A 268 13.52 -7.83 -21.28
CA ALA A 268 14.75 -8.51 -20.86
C ALA A 268 15.98 -8.04 -21.65
N SER A 269 15.82 -7.82 -22.96
CA SER A 269 16.87 -7.27 -23.81
C SER A 269 17.28 -5.86 -23.38
N MET A 270 16.31 -5.02 -23.01
CA MET A 270 16.60 -3.68 -22.45
C MET A 270 17.28 -3.71 -21.09
N LEU A 271 16.89 -4.64 -20.21
CA LEU A 271 17.52 -4.82 -18.91
C LEU A 271 19.04 -5.07 -19.05
N SER A 272 19.46 -5.78 -20.10
CA SER A 272 20.87 -6.02 -20.39
C SER A 272 21.64 -4.74 -20.74
N SER A 273 20.98 -3.75 -21.34
CA SER A 273 21.58 -2.48 -21.76
C SER A 273 21.61 -1.41 -20.66
N PHE A 274 20.69 -1.45 -19.69
CA PHE A 274 20.49 -0.39 -18.68
C PHE A 274 20.57 -0.89 -17.23
N ARG A 275 21.35 -1.94 -16.99
CA ARG A 275 21.39 -2.65 -15.70
C ARG A 275 21.72 -1.77 -14.48
N GLY A 276 22.43 -0.66 -14.68
CA GLY A 276 22.80 0.27 -13.60
C GLY A 276 21.66 1.17 -13.12
N ASP A 277 20.70 1.48 -14.00
CA ASP A 277 19.67 2.50 -13.77
C ASP A 277 18.31 1.91 -13.35
N ILE A 278 18.14 0.60 -13.52
CA ILE A 278 16.88 -0.10 -13.24
C ILE A 278 16.82 -0.58 -11.79
N SER A 279 15.70 -0.33 -11.12
CA SER A 279 15.45 -0.85 -9.76
C SER A 279 15.18 -2.36 -9.80
N PRO A 280 15.70 -3.17 -8.86
CA PRO A 280 15.32 -4.58 -8.78
C PRO A 280 13.83 -4.77 -8.44
N SER A 281 13.17 -3.78 -7.83
CA SER A 281 11.71 -3.79 -7.63
C SER A 281 10.94 -3.81 -8.96
N ASP A 282 11.44 -3.14 -10.00
CA ASP A 282 10.81 -3.13 -11.32
C ASP A 282 10.97 -4.49 -12.01
N SER A 283 12.15 -5.11 -11.89
CA SER A 283 12.35 -6.50 -12.36
C SER A 283 11.50 -7.50 -11.59
N LEU A 284 11.26 -7.27 -10.30
CA LEU A 284 10.35 -8.09 -9.49
C LEU A 284 8.89 -7.99 -9.96
N LEU A 285 8.48 -6.85 -10.50
CA LEU A 285 7.16 -6.67 -11.14
C LEU A 285 7.07 -7.45 -12.47
N PHE A 286 8.09 -7.37 -13.34
CA PHE A 286 8.13 -8.22 -14.54
C PHE A 286 8.10 -9.71 -14.21
N LEU A 287 8.85 -10.12 -13.18
CA LEU A 287 8.85 -11.50 -12.69
C LEU A 287 7.45 -11.90 -12.19
N GLU A 288 6.76 -11.03 -11.46
CA GLU A 288 5.39 -11.28 -11.02
C GLU A 288 4.43 -11.46 -12.20
N ALA A 289 4.47 -10.55 -13.18
CA ALA A 289 3.62 -10.62 -14.37
C ALA A 289 3.87 -11.91 -15.16
N GLY A 290 5.14 -12.27 -15.37
CA GLY A 290 5.53 -13.49 -16.05
C GLY A 290 5.08 -14.76 -15.33
N VAL A 291 5.32 -14.88 -14.02
CA VAL A 291 4.87 -16.04 -13.23
C VAL A 291 3.35 -16.17 -13.19
N ARG A 292 2.61 -15.06 -13.22
CA ARG A 292 1.15 -15.08 -13.11
C ARG A 292 0.44 -15.32 -14.44
N PHE A 293 0.98 -14.81 -15.53
CA PHE A 293 0.25 -14.68 -16.79
C PHE A 293 0.94 -15.36 -17.99
N SER A 294 2.26 -15.63 -17.94
CA SER A 294 2.92 -16.38 -19.01
C SER A 294 2.83 -17.88 -18.73
N SER A 295 2.45 -18.65 -19.75
CA SER A 295 2.36 -20.11 -19.67
C SER A 295 3.63 -20.82 -20.11
N ARG A 296 4.67 -20.10 -20.57
CA ARG A 296 5.79 -20.69 -21.32
C ARG A 296 7.16 -20.34 -20.75
N GLU A 297 7.92 -21.40 -20.49
CA GLU A 297 9.36 -21.45 -20.22
C GLU A 297 9.90 -20.56 -19.09
N PRO A 298 10.20 -21.15 -17.90
CA PRO A 298 10.85 -20.45 -16.79
C PRO A 298 12.15 -19.71 -17.17
N ARG A 299 12.85 -20.17 -18.22
CA ARG A 299 14.08 -19.55 -18.75
C ARG A 299 13.90 -18.10 -19.19
N ARG A 300 12.72 -17.72 -19.70
CA ARG A 300 12.43 -16.34 -20.13
C ARG A 300 12.40 -15.36 -18.97
N LEU A 301 12.15 -15.84 -17.76
CA LEU A 301 12.11 -15.03 -16.54
C LEU A 301 13.49 -14.88 -15.88
N GLN A 302 14.48 -15.66 -16.33
CA GLN A 302 15.82 -15.69 -15.76
C GLN A 302 16.51 -14.31 -15.74
N PRO A 303 16.44 -13.46 -16.78
CA PRO A 303 17.10 -12.16 -16.76
C PRO A 303 16.63 -11.26 -15.62
N PHE A 304 15.32 -11.28 -15.31
CA PHE A 304 14.74 -10.48 -14.22
C PHE A 304 15.14 -11.04 -12.85
N LEU A 305 15.14 -12.36 -12.70
CA LEU A 305 15.59 -13.06 -11.50
C LEU A 305 17.08 -12.78 -11.22
N ASP A 306 17.94 -12.89 -12.24
CA ASP A 306 19.36 -12.60 -12.13
C ASP A 306 19.61 -11.16 -11.69
N HIS A 307 18.85 -10.20 -12.24
CA HIS A 307 18.95 -8.81 -11.82
C HIS A 307 18.53 -8.62 -10.35
N CYS A 308 17.43 -9.24 -9.91
CA CYS A 308 17.00 -9.21 -8.51
C CYS A 308 18.07 -9.79 -7.58
N LEU A 309 18.75 -10.88 -7.98
CA LEU A 309 19.78 -11.54 -7.18
C LEU A 309 21.08 -10.74 -7.10
N GLN A 310 21.50 -10.11 -8.19
CA GLN A 310 22.68 -9.27 -8.23
C GLN A 310 22.49 -8.01 -7.38
N SER A 311 21.28 -7.44 -7.41
CA SER A 311 20.89 -6.25 -6.65
C SER A 311 20.15 -6.60 -5.34
N SER A 312 20.35 -7.80 -4.79
CA SER A 312 19.57 -8.32 -3.65
C SER A 312 19.68 -7.46 -2.40
N ALA A 313 20.79 -6.74 -2.22
CA ALA A 313 21.00 -5.82 -1.09
C ALA A 313 20.07 -4.59 -1.13
N LYS A 314 19.48 -4.27 -2.28
CA LYS A 314 18.51 -3.17 -2.44
C LYS A 314 17.06 -3.64 -2.22
N LEU A 315 16.81 -4.94 -2.13
CA LEU A 315 15.48 -5.49 -1.89
C LEU A 315 15.12 -5.38 -0.41
N SER A 316 13.88 -4.98 -0.14
CA SER A 316 13.33 -5.10 1.20
C SER A 316 13.12 -6.56 1.61
N VAL A 317 12.89 -6.80 2.91
CA VAL A 317 12.51 -8.14 3.41
C VAL A 317 11.21 -8.63 2.77
N ASN A 318 10.25 -7.75 2.55
CA ASN A 318 8.99 -8.10 1.90
C ASN A 318 9.19 -8.43 0.42
N GLU A 319 10.03 -7.67 -0.29
CA GLU A 319 10.38 -7.95 -1.69
C GLU A 319 11.16 -9.25 -1.84
N MET A 320 12.09 -9.54 -0.94
CA MET A 320 12.81 -10.83 -0.90
C MET A 320 11.85 -12.00 -0.63
N SER A 321 10.93 -11.85 0.32
CA SER A 321 9.85 -12.81 0.58
C SER A 321 8.98 -13.04 -0.66
N LYS A 322 8.64 -11.96 -1.38
CA LYS A 322 7.90 -12.03 -2.65
C LYS A 322 8.72 -12.76 -3.73
N LEU A 323 10.01 -12.48 -3.86
CA LEU A 323 10.91 -13.13 -4.82
C LEU A 323 10.95 -14.65 -4.59
N LEU A 324 11.17 -15.10 -3.35
CA LEU A 324 11.14 -16.53 -2.99
C LEU A 324 9.80 -17.19 -3.38
N ARG A 325 8.68 -16.51 -3.11
CA ARG A 325 7.35 -17.01 -3.48
C ARG A 325 7.17 -17.11 -4.99
N LEU A 326 7.63 -16.12 -5.75
CA LEU A 326 7.57 -16.13 -7.22
C LEU A 326 8.43 -17.23 -7.80
N CYS A 327 9.67 -17.42 -7.31
CA CYS A 327 10.53 -18.53 -7.75
C CYS A 327 9.87 -19.89 -7.49
N ARG A 328 9.23 -20.08 -6.33
CA ARG A 328 8.50 -21.31 -6.04
C ARG A 328 7.31 -21.54 -6.97
N LEU A 329 6.52 -20.49 -7.25
CA LEU A 329 5.34 -20.57 -8.11
C LEU A 329 5.71 -20.79 -9.58
N GLY A 330 6.72 -20.07 -10.07
CA GLY A 330 7.25 -20.17 -11.42
C GLY A 330 8.21 -21.35 -11.64
N ARG A 331 8.48 -22.15 -10.60
CA ARG A 331 9.45 -23.26 -10.63
C ARG A 331 10.83 -22.82 -11.16
N LEU A 332 11.29 -21.66 -10.70
CA LEU A 332 12.58 -21.08 -11.07
C LEU A 332 13.67 -21.63 -10.14
N GLU A 333 14.66 -22.30 -10.71
CA GLU A 333 15.77 -22.89 -9.96
C GLU A 333 16.85 -21.84 -9.69
N THR A 334 17.14 -21.56 -8.42
CA THR A 334 18.21 -20.61 -8.04
C THR A 334 18.74 -20.91 -6.64
N PRO A 335 19.74 -21.79 -6.50
CA PRO A 335 20.30 -22.16 -5.19
C PRO A 335 20.85 -20.95 -4.41
N SER A 336 21.46 -19.99 -5.11
CA SER A 336 22.04 -18.76 -4.50
C SER A 336 20.99 -17.84 -3.87
N LEU A 337 19.71 -17.96 -4.24
CA LEU A 337 18.62 -17.18 -3.65
C LEU A 337 18.44 -17.52 -2.17
N PHE A 338 18.56 -18.80 -1.80
CA PHE A 338 18.33 -19.22 -0.41
C PHE A 338 19.41 -18.68 0.53
N ASP A 339 20.67 -18.67 0.10
CA ASP A 339 21.77 -18.13 0.90
C ASP A 339 21.62 -16.61 1.07
N LYS A 340 21.33 -15.88 -0.01
CA LYS A 340 21.07 -14.43 0.03
C LYS A 340 19.86 -14.08 0.91
N ALA A 341 18.78 -14.85 0.81
CA ALA A 341 17.60 -14.63 1.60
C ALA A 341 17.84 -14.91 3.09
N ARG A 342 18.63 -15.94 3.41
CA ARG A 342 19.05 -16.24 4.79
C ARG A 342 19.93 -15.12 5.35
N GLU A 343 20.92 -14.64 4.58
CA GLU A 343 21.80 -13.53 4.97
C GLU A 343 20.99 -12.27 5.31
N LEU A 344 20.09 -11.86 4.39
CA LEU A 344 19.20 -10.72 4.59
C LEU A 344 18.32 -10.89 5.85
N ALA A 345 17.72 -12.07 6.03
CA ALA A 345 16.85 -12.33 7.16
C ALA A 345 17.61 -12.28 8.50
N MET A 346 18.82 -12.84 8.55
CA MET A 346 19.64 -12.83 9.77
C MET A 346 20.14 -11.43 10.09
N LEU A 347 20.54 -10.65 9.08
CA LEU A 347 20.95 -9.25 9.24
C LEU A 347 19.79 -8.39 9.75
N ARG A 348 18.62 -8.44 9.10
CA ARG A 348 17.47 -7.65 9.57
C ARG A 348 17.04 -8.06 10.97
N ARG A 349 17.05 -9.36 11.29
CA ARG A 349 16.74 -9.84 12.64
C ARG A 349 17.67 -9.24 13.68
N SER A 350 18.99 -9.20 13.43
CA SER A 350 19.97 -8.70 14.40
C SER A 350 19.89 -7.20 14.66
N GLU A 351 19.38 -6.41 13.71
CA GLU A 351 19.09 -4.97 13.90
C GLU A 351 17.96 -4.70 14.90
N GLY A 352 17.04 -5.66 15.09
CA GLY A 352 15.91 -5.54 16.01
C GLY A 352 14.85 -4.51 15.56
N LEU A 353 13.98 -4.12 16.50
CA LEU A 353 12.85 -3.19 16.29
C LEU A 353 12.00 -3.56 15.06
N LEU A 354 11.66 -4.84 14.96
CA LEU A 354 10.89 -5.38 13.84
C LEU A 354 9.45 -4.90 13.92
N ARG A 355 8.92 -4.41 12.80
CA ARG A 355 7.49 -4.17 12.65
C ARG A 355 6.75 -5.48 12.41
N THR A 356 5.45 -5.51 12.69
CA THR A 356 4.60 -6.70 12.46
C THR A 356 4.69 -7.21 11.02
N ALA A 357 4.70 -6.31 10.03
CA ALA A 357 4.87 -6.69 8.62
C ALA A 357 6.23 -7.34 8.32
N GLU A 358 7.29 -6.88 8.99
CA GLU A 358 8.64 -7.44 8.83
C GLU A 358 8.73 -8.81 9.50
N VAL A 359 8.17 -8.98 10.70
CA VAL A 359 8.12 -10.29 11.38
C VAL A 359 7.44 -11.33 10.49
N VAL A 360 6.28 -11.02 9.90
CA VAL A 360 5.56 -11.94 8.99
C VAL A 360 6.36 -12.20 7.71
N SER A 361 7.07 -11.20 7.18
CA SER A 361 7.92 -11.38 5.99
C SER A 361 9.14 -12.26 6.28
N LEU A 362 9.74 -12.11 7.45
CA LEU A 362 10.84 -12.97 7.91
C LEU A 362 10.37 -14.42 8.12
N VAL A 363 9.17 -14.63 8.68
CA VAL A 363 8.57 -15.98 8.77
C VAL A 363 8.48 -16.63 7.38
N SER A 364 8.01 -15.89 6.37
CA SER A 364 7.92 -16.37 4.99
C SER A 364 9.29 -16.72 4.38
N ILE A 365 10.32 -15.92 4.66
CA ILE A 365 11.69 -16.23 4.24
C ILE A 365 12.20 -17.50 4.93
N LEU A 366 12.05 -17.60 6.26
CA LEU A 366 12.52 -18.72 7.07
C LEU A 366 11.82 -20.04 6.74
N ASP A 367 10.56 -19.98 6.31
CA ASP A 367 9.85 -21.14 5.75
C ASP A 367 10.52 -21.71 4.49
N SER A 368 11.24 -20.86 3.75
CA SER A 368 11.92 -21.24 2.50
C SER A 368 13.38 -21.66 2.75
N VAL A 369 14.10 -20.97 3.64
CA VAL A 369 15.53 -21.22 3.90
C VAL A 369 15.80 -22.17 5.09
N GLY A 370 14.75 -22.49 5.86
CA GLY A 370 14.80 -23.41 6.98
C GLY A 370 14.90 -22.71 8.35
N TRP A 371 14.36 -23.41 9.35
CA TRP A 371 14.25 -22.98 10.74
C TRP A 371 15.24 -23.73 11.65
N SER A 372 15.85 -23.03 12.60
CA SER A 372 16.44 -23.66 13.80
C SER A 372 15.44 -23.64 14.97
N ASP A 373 15.69 -24.44 16.00
CA ASP A 373 14.82 -24.46 17.19
C ASP A 373 14.81 -23.11 17.92
N ASP A 374 15.99 -22.48 18.08
CA ASP A 374 16.11 -21.14 18.68
C ASP A 374 15.30 -20.08 17.91
N LEU A 375 15.37 -20.11 16.56
CA LEU A 375 14.59 -19.19 15.73
C LEU A 375 13.10 -19.44 15.85
N ARG A 376 12.67 -20.70 15.99
CA ARG A 376 11.25 -21.02 16.18
C ARG A 376 10.74 -20.50 17.52
N GLU A 377 11.52 -20.64 18.58
CA GLU A 377 11.16 -20.11 19.91
C GLU A 377 11.09 -18.59 19.88
N GLU A 378 12.12 -17.92 19.36
CA GLU A 378 12.17 -16.46 19.22
C GLU A 378 10.96 -15.92 18.45
N PHE A 379 10.68 -16.48 17.26
CA PHE A 379 9.56 -16.03 16.43
C PHE A 379 8.20 -16.40 17.01
N THR A 380 8.10 -17.45 17.82
CA THR A 380 6.87 -17.72 18.60
C THR A 380 6.59 -16.58 19.57
N GLY A 381 7.62 -16.11 20.29
CA GLY A 381 7.53 -14.96 21.20
C GLY A 381 7.22 -13.66 20.47
N LEU A 382 7.92 -13.36 19.37
CA LEU A 382 7.68 -12.16 18.57
C LEU A 382 6.26 -12.14 18.01
N LEU A 383 5.79 -13.24 17.40
CA LEU A 383 4.44 -13.30 16.85
C LEU A 383 3.37 -13.13 17.94
N ALA A 384 3.59 -13.64 19.15
CA ALA A 384 2.67 -13.43 20.27
C ALA A 384 2.55 -11.95 20.66
N ILE A 385 3.66 -11.20 20.64
CA ILE A 385 3.68 -9.75 20.90
C ILE A 385 2.97 -8.99 19.78
N HIS A 386 3.24 -9.35 18.52
CA HIS A 386 2.76 -8.63 17.34
C HIS A 386 1.35 -9.02 16.86
N MET A 387 0.76 -10.10 17.40
CA MET A 387 -0.55 -10.60 16.97
C MET A 387 -1.67 -9.54 17.00
N PRO A 388 -1.79 -8.69 18.04
CA PRO A 388 -2.84 -7.66 18.10
C PRO A 388 -2.78 -6.65 16.95
N ASP A 389 -1.59 -6.43 16.38
CA ASP A 389 -1.39 -5.45 15.30
C ASP A 389 -1.67 -6.03 13.92
N MET A 390 -1.79 -7.36 13.74
CA MET A 390 -1.91 -7.96 12.41
C MET A 390 -3.17 -7.49 11.68
N ASP A 391 -3.02 -7.01 10.45
CA ASP A 391 -4.12 -6.75 9.54
C ASP A 391 -4.48 -8.03 8.76
N VAL A 392 -5.50 -7.92 7.91
CA VAL A 392 -6.05 -9.04 7.14
C VAL A 392 -5.05 -9.61 6.13
N LEU A 393 -4.19 -8.76 5.54
CA LEU A 393 -3.18 -9.20 4.59
C LEU A 393 -2.06 -9.98 5.31
N LEU A 394 -1.61 -9.50 6.47
CA LEU A 394 -0.64 -10.19 7.31
C LEU A 394 -1.19 -11.50 7.84
N LEU A 395 -2.47 -11.54 8.24
CA LEU A 395 -3.14 -12.79 8.63
C LEU A 395 -3.13 -13.82 7.49
N LYS A 396 -3.41 -13.40 6.26
CA LYS A 396 -3.32 -14.28 5.07
C LYS A 396 -1.91 -14.81 4.86
N HIS A 397 -0.91 -13.92 4.90
CA HIS A 397 0.49 -14.31 4.70
C HIS A 397 0.96 -15.29 5.77
N LEU A 398 0.63 -15.03 7.03
CA LEU A 398 0.96 -15.91 8.14
C LEU A 398 0.19 -17.23 8.07
N ALA A 399 -1.09 -17.23 7.67
CA ALA A 399 -1.87 -18.44 7.47
C ALA A 399 -1.28 -19.37 6.39
N SER A 400 -0.62 -18.79 5.40
CA SER A 400 0.03 -19.52 4.31
C SER A 400 1.38 -20.13 4.73
N SER A 401 1.90 -19.77 5.91
CA SER A 401 3.22 -20.19 6.40
C SER A 401 3.27 -21.67 6.79
N LYS A 402 4.42 -22.30 6.57
CA LYS A 402 4.76 -23.61 7.13
C LYS A 402 4.93 -23.51 8.65
N PHE A 403 5.46 -22.39 9.15
CA PHE A 403 5.57 -22.11 10.57
C PHE A 403 4.27 -22.33 11.34
N LEU A 404 3.14 -21.72 10.91
CA LEU A 404 1.86 -21.93 11.60
C LEU A 404 1.29 -23.34 11.42
N ARG A 405 1.46 -23.96 10.24
CA ARG A 405 1.01 -25.35 10.03
C ARG A 405 1.67 -26.33 11.01
N GLU A 406 2.92 -26.09 11.35
CA GLU A 406 3.73 -26.91 12.25
C GLU A 406 3.83 -26.36 13.68
N CYS A 407 3.05 -25.30 14.00
CA CYS A 407 3.14 -24.64 15.29
C CYS A 407 2.71 -25.58 16.42
N LYS A 408 3.56 -25.72 17.44
CA LYS A 408 3.28 -26.51 18.65
C LYS A 408 2.77 -25.66 19.82
N SER A 409 2.83 -24.33 19.71
CA SER A 409 2.35 -23.42 20.75
C SER A 409 0.83 -23.23 20.66
N ARG A 410 0.11 -23.76 21.64
CA ARG A 410 -1.36 -23.58 21.73
C ARG A 410 -1.73 -22.12 21.94
N ASP A 411 -0.94 -21.40 22.72
CA ASP A 411 -1.19 -20.00 23.03
C ASP A 411 -1.06 -19.14 21.78
N LEU A 412 -0.03 -19.36 20.96
CA LEU A 412 0.12 -18.63 19.70
C LEU A 412 -1.04 -18.93 18.74
N MET A 413 -1.45 -20.20 18.62
CA MET A 413 -2.60 -20.58 17.79
C MET A 413 -3.91 -19.98 18.29
N ASN A 414 -4.10 -19.88 19.62
CA ASN A 414 -5.26 -19.19 20.21
C ASN A 414 -5.24 -17.69 19.93
N LEU A 415 -4.08 -17.03 20.03
CA LEU A 415 -3.92 -15.61 19.69
C LEU A 415 -4.22 -15.35 18.22
N PHE A 416 -3.64 -16.16 17.33
CA PHE A 416 -3.93 -16.10 15.90
C PHE A 416 -5.42 -16.31 15.64
N ALA A 417 -6.02 -17.32 16.27
CA ALA A 417 -7.42 -17.64 16.12
C ALA A 417 -8.34 -16.50 16.56
N LYS A 418 -8.05 -15.92 17.73
CA LYS A 418 -8.77 -14.75 18.23
C LYS A 418 -8.67 -13.58 17.27
N ARG A 419 -7.46 -13.32 16.74
CA ARG A 419 -7.22 -12.16 15.88
C ARG A 419 -7.96 -12.20 14.55
N TRP A 420 -7.98 -13.34 13.85
CA TRP A 420 -8.74 -13.39 12.58
C TRP A 420 -10.25 -13.37 12.81
N ILE A 421 -10.75 -13.84 13.97
CA ILE A 421 -12.16 -13.70 14.35
C ILE A 421 -12.51 -12.23 14.63
N GLU A 422 -11.64 -11.47 15.29
CA GLU A 422 -11.82 -10.02 15.44
C GLU A 422 -11.88 -9.31 14.08
N ARG A 423 -11.14 -9.83 13.09
CA ARG A 423 -11.10 -9.33 11.70
C ARG A 423 -12.08 -10.01 10.76
N LEU A 424 -13.04 -10.77 11.28
CA LEU A 424 -13.92 -11.61 10.48
C LEU A 424 -14.69 -10.85 9.38
N PRO A 425 -15.24 -9.63 9.61
CA PRO A 425 -15.90 -8.87 8.55
C PRO A 425 -14.98 -8.59 7.36
N ASP A 426 -13.73 -8.20 7.62
CA ASP A 426 -12.76 -7.88 6.59
C ASP A 426 -12.22 -9.15 5.89
N VAL A 427 -12.07 -10.24 6.65
CA VAL A 427 -11.70 -11.55 6.14
C VAL A 427 -12.74 -12.02 5.11
N PHE A 428 -14.03 -11.89 5.41
CA PHE A 428 -15.09 -12.23 4.46
C PHE A 428 -15.11 -11.33 3.22
N GLY A 429 -14.66 -10.08 3.35
CA GLY A 429 -14.44 -9.17 2.22
C GLY A 429 -13.32 -9.61 1.27
N SER A 430 -12.51 -10.60 1.63
CA SER A 430 -11.35 -11.06 0.84
C SER A 430 -11.27 -12.58 0.71
N ILE A 431 -11.77 -13.09 -0.42
CA ILE A 431 -11.74 -14.53 -0.78
C ILE A 431 -10.34 -15.14 -0.61
N SER A 432 -9.29 -14.40 -0.98
CA SER A 432 -7.93 -14.91 -0.89
C SER A 432 -7.45 -15.16 0.54
N VAL A 433 -7.99 -14.43 1.52
CA VAL A 433 -7.68 -14.62 2.95
C VAL A 433 -8.45 -15.81 3.49
N LEU A 434 -9.74 -15.91 3.17
CA LEU A 434 -10.57 -17.07 3.51
C LEU A 434 -9.94 -18.37 3.02
N THR A 435 -9.53 -18.43 1.75
CA THR A 435 -8.87 -19.61 1.19
C THR A 435 -7.59 -19.98 1.96
N ALA A 436 -6.77 -18.99 2.35
CA ALA A 436 -5.56 -19.25 3.12
C ALA A 436 -5.87 -19.79 4.53
N LEU A 437 -6.88 -19.23 5.20
CA LEU A 437 -7.33 -19.70 6.51
C LEU A 437 -7.89 -21.13 6.42
N ILE A 438 -8.79 -21.41 5.48
CA ILE A 438 -9.36 -22.75 5.27
C ILE A 438 -8.24 -23.76 4.99
N GLN A 439 -7.26 -23.41 4.16
CA GLN A 439 -6.12 -24.28 3.88
C GLN A 439 -5.25 -24.55 5.12
N LEU A 440 -5.05 -23.55 5.98
CA LEU A 440 -4.37 -23.74 7.26
C LEU A 440 -5.17 -24.70 8.14
N TYR A 441 -6.47 -24.47 8.30
CA TYR A 441 -7.35 -25.27 9.15
C TYR A 441 -7.53 -26.71 8.66
N ASN A 442 -7.41 -26.97 7.36
CA ASN A 442 -7.42 -28.34 6.85
C ASN A 442 -6.09 -29.08 7.08
N LYS A 443 -5.01 -28.37 7.41
CA LYS A 443 -3.64 -28.91 7.45
C LYS A 443 -2.99 -28.83 8.82
N THR A 444 -3.66 -28.29 9.83
CA THR A 444 -3.17 -28.21 11.21
C THR A 444 -4.01 -29.05 12.15
N SER A 445 -3.36 -29.70 13.11
CA SER A 445 -4.01 -30.49 14.17
C SER A 445 -4.39 -29.64 15.40
N MET A 446 -3.94 -28.39 15.46
CA MET A 446 -4.08 -27.49 16.62
C MET A 446 -5.06 -26.36 16.33
N ILE A 447 -6.35 -26.70 16.28
CA ILE A 447 -7.41 -25.74 15.98
C ILE A 447 -8.28 -25.57 17.21
N PRO A 448 -8.39 -24.35 17.75
CA PRO A 448 -9.32 -24.10 18.84
C PRO A 448 -10.76 -24.35 18.34
N LYS A 449 -11.54 -25.12 19.10
CA LYS A 449 -12.89 -25.56 18.70
C LYS A 449 -13.80 -24.38 18.29
N TYR A 450 -13.76 -23.28 19.05
CA TYR A 450 -14.54 -22.07 18.78
C TYR A 450 -14.20 -21.41 17.43
N ALA A 451 -12.96 -21.54 16.97
CA ALA A 451 -12.50 -20.95 15.72
C ALA A 451 -13.01 -21.75 14.53
N ARG A 452 -13.05 -23.09 14.66
CA ARG A 452 -13.63 -23.99 13.68
C ARG A 452 -15.15 -23.77 13.54
N GLU A 453 -15.85 -23.72 14.66
CA GLU A 453 -17.31 -23.49 14.69
C GLU A 453 -17.68 -22.18 13.98
N ARG A 454 -16.86 -21.12 14.08
CA ARG A 454 -17.10 -19.84 13.38
C ARG A 454 -16.89 -19.89 11.87
N LEU A 455 -16.11 -20.84 11.36
CA LEU A 455 -15.95 -21.06 9.91
C LEU A 455 -17.03 -21.99 9.34
N GLU A 456 -17.63 -22.84 10.16
CA GLU A 456 -18.62 -23.86 9.73
C GLU A 456 -20.08 -23.38 9.85
N VAL A 457 -20.37 -22.38 10.69
CA VAL A 457 -21.73 -21.90 10.98
C VAL A 457 -22.25 -20.87 9.96
N GLN A 458 -21.49 -20.57 8.92
CA GLN A 458 -21.85 -19.64 7.84
C GLN A 458 -21.42 -20.21 6.48
#